data_AF-A0A939DN02-F1
#
_entry.id   AF-A0A939DN02-F1
#
_cell.length_a   1.000
_cell.length_b   1.000
_cell.length_c   1.000
_cell.angle_alpha   90.00
_cell.angle_beta   90.00
_cell.angle_gamma   90.00
#
_symmetry.space_group_name_H-M   'P 1'
#
loop_
_entity.id
_entity.type
_entity.pdbx_description
1 polymer ?
#
loop_
_entity_poly.entity_id
_entity_poly.type
_entity_poly.pdbx_seq_one_letter_code
_entity_poly.pdbx_strand_id
1 'polypeptide(L)'
;MRQRPARRRNKKLLEAGQRWNAPPQQDSELETDWEYFGGDASQLQPEETDFLVHPSNWLAFRAFCAAETQWMLNSKDQRYALDYHRAEVCWSKLGLVVAGKDFEKVQALEKVCREAV
;
A
#
# COMPACT_ATOMS: atom_id res chain seq x y z
N MET A 1 -5.36 45.37 -9.28
CA MET A 1 -5.60 44.29 -8.29
C MET A 1 -4.29 43.53 -8.08
N ARG A 2 -3.79 43.46 -6.84
CA ARG A 2 -2.52 42.79 -6.49
C ARG A 2 -2.80 41.33 -6.18
N GLN A 3 -2.20 40.40 -6.94
CA GLN A 3 -2.09 39.01 -6.49
C GLN A 3 -0.89 38.88 -5.54
N ARG A 4 -1.09 38.22 -4.39
CA ARG A 4 -0.03 37.76 -3.49
C ARG A 4 -0.20 36.26 -3.23
N PRO A 5 0.89 35.53 -2.98
CA PRO A 5 1.04 34.12 -3.35
C PRO A 5 0.54 33.15 -2.28
N ALA A 6 0.09 31.97 -2.71
CA ALA A 6 -0.28 30.86 -1.85
C ALA A 6 0.95 30.35 -1.08
N ARG A 7 1.10 30.78 0.18
CA ARG A 7 1.96 30.14 1.17
C ARG A 7 1.33 28.80 1.57
N ARG A 8 1.69 27.70 0.91
CA ARG A 8 1.39 26.35 1.46
C ARG A 8 2.35 26.10 2.63
N ARG A 9 1.82 26.25 3.85
CA ARG A 9 2.46 25.85 5.10
C ARG A 9 2.58 24.32 5.11
N ASN A 10 3.81 23.83 5.20
CA ASN A 10 4.13 22.42 5.47
C ASN A 10 3.41 21.98 6.75
N LYS A 11 2.34 21.22 6.62
CA LYS A 11 1.69 20.53 7.74
C LYS A 11 2.40 19.20 7.92
N LYS A 12 2.92 19.00 9.13
CA LYS A 12 3.86 17.93 9.47
C LYS A 12 3.15 16.57 9.46
N LEU A 13 3.90 15.50 9.16
CA LEU A 13 3.53 14.07 9.17
C LEU A 13 2.55 13.64 10.29
N LEU A 14 2.64 14.28 11.46
CA LEU A 14 1.75 14.02 12.60
C LEU A 14 0.27 14.36 12.32
N GLU A 15 -0.02 15.40 11.54
CA GLU A 15 -1.40 15.75 11.18
C GLU A 15 -2.00 14.76 10.16
N ALA A 16 -1.16 14.12 9.34
CA ALA A 16 -1.60 13.08 8.41
C ALA A 16 -2.01 11.80 9.16
N GLY A 17 -1.23 11.38 10.16
CA GLY A 17 -1.58 10.25 11.03
C GLY A 17 -2.88 10.47 11.81
N GLN A 18 -3.18 11.71 12.22
CA GLN A 18 -4.43 12.03 12.92
C GLN A 18 -5.67 11.95 12.00
N ARG A 19 -5.51 12.29 10.72
CA ARG A 19 -6.60 12.22 9.74
C ARG A 19 -6.95 10.80 9.34
N TRP A 20 -5.97 9.91 9.31
CA TRP A 20 -6.16 8.49 9.02
C TRP A 20 -6.94 7.74 10.11
N ASN A 21 -6.89 8.21 11.36
CA ASN A 21 -7.62 7.64 12.50
C ASN A 21 -9.10 8.09 12.60
N ALA A 22 -9.61 8.89 11.66
CA ALA A 22 -11.02 9.26 11.64
C ALA A 22 -11.87 8.10 11.10
N PRO A 23 -13.07 7.85 11.66
CA PRO A 23 -13.91 6.75 11.20
C PRO A 23 -14.41 7.00 9.77
N PRO A 24 -14.52 5.95 8.93
CA PRO A 24 -14.96 6.08 7.55
C PRO A 24 -16.43 6.48 7.49
N GLN A 25 -16.76 7.43 6.61
CA GLN A 25 -18.14 7.71 6.23
C GLN A 25 -18.60 6.58 5.28
N GLN A 26 -19.71 5.94 5.64
CA GLN A 26 -20.28 4.79 4.93
C GLN A 26 -20.92 5.23 3.60
N ASP A 27 -20.34 4.81 2.48
CA ASP A 27 -21.00 4.83 1.17
C ASP A 27 -21.32 3.38 0.76
N SER A 28 -22.59 3.04 0.87
CA SER A 28 -23.15 1.68 0.71
C SER A 28 -23.28 1.22 -0.75
N GLU A 29 -22.60 1.89 -1.70
CA GLU A 29 -22.65 1.58 -3.15
C GLU A 29 -21.39 0.85 -3.67
N LEU A 30 -20.30 0.77 -2.87
CA LEU A 30 -19.02 0.17 -3.29
C LEU A 30 -18.98 -1.37 -3.29
N GLU A 31 -19.91 -2.03 -2.60
CA GLU A 31 -19.91 -3.49 -2.44
C GLU A 31 -20.40 -4.25 -3.68
N THR A 32 -21.03 -3.60 -4.65
CA THR A 32 -21.66 -4.30 -5.81
C THR A 32 -20.79 -4.32 -7.07
N ASP A 33 -19.89 -3.35 -7.24
CA ASP A 33 -19.07 -3.22 -8.45
C ASP A 33 -17.83 -4.11 -8.42
N TRP A 34 -17.15 -4.23 -7.27
CA TRP A 34 -15.86 -4.93 -7.19
C TRP A 34 -15.96 -6.47 -7.25
N GLU A 35 -17.09 -7.04 -6.82
CA GLU A 35 -17.35 -8.49 -6.95
C GLU A 35 -17.67 -8.92 -8.40
N TYR A 36 -18.04 -8.00 -9.29
CA TYR A 36 -18.45 -8.28 -10.67
C TYR A 36 -17.29 -8.24 -11.69
N PHE A 37 -16.25 -7.43 -11.48
CA PHE A 37 -15.38 -6.98 -12.59
C PHE A 37 -14.12 -7.77 -12.93
N GLY A 38 -13.75 -8.86 -12.24
CA GLY A 38 -12.61 -9.71 -12.66
C GLY A 38 -11.37 -8.91 -13.10
N GLY A 39 -10.98 -7.92 -12.30
CA GLY A 39 -10.12 -6.81 -12.73
C GLY A 39 -8.79 -7.25 -13.33
N ASP A 40 -8.48 -6.70 -14.50
CA ASP A 40 -7.27 -7.00 -15.27
C ASP A 40 -6.04 -6.30 -14.66
N ALA A 41 -5.02 -7.08 -14.31
CA ALA A 41 -3.76 -6.59 -13.74
C ALA A 41 -2.93 -5.73 -14.71
N SER A 42 -3.32 -5.62 -15.98
CA SER A 42 -2.73 -4.65 -16.92
C SER A 42 -3.27 -3.22 -16.76
N GLN A 43 -4.41 -3.05 -16.08
CA GLN A 43 -5.04 -1.75 -15.83
C GLN A 43 -4.57 -1.08 -14.53
N LEU A 44 -3.53 -1.63 -13.91
CA LEU A 44 -2.95 -1.16 -12.67
C LEU A 44 -2.12 0.11 -12.92
N GLN A 45 -2.80 1.23 -13.15
CA GLN A 45 -2.13 2.52 -13.17
C GLN A 45 -1.44 2.76 -11.82
N PRO A 46 -0.25 3.38 -11.82
CA PRO A 46 0.35 3.85 -10.59
C PRO A 46 -0.65 4.74 -9.85
N GLU A 47 -1.01 4.38 -8.62
CA GLU A 47 -1.77 5.30 -7.77
C GLU A 47 -0.96 6.59 -7.62
N GLU A 48 -1.63 7.74 -7.60
CA GLU A 48 -0.98 9.02 -7.29
C GLU A 48 -0.49 9.00 -5.85
N THR A 49 0.70 8.45 -5.65
CA THR A 49 1.42 8.45 -4.38
C THR A 49 2.22 9.74 -4.25
N ASP A 50 2.29 10.31 -3.04
CA ASP A 50 3.12 11.49 -2.72
C ASP A 50 4.64 11.28 -2.94
N PHE A 51 5.03 10.08 -3.38
CA PHE A 51 6.39 9.65 -3.66
C PHE A 51 6.45 8.97 -5.03
N LEU A 52 7.58 9.16 -5.74
CA LEU A 52 7.80 8.56 -7.05
C LEU A 52 8.42 7.17 -6.90
N VAL A 53 7.72 6.14 -7.38
CA VAL A 53 8.23 4.77 -7.49
C VAL A 53 8.70 4.53 -8.92
N HIS A 54 9.92 4.00 -9.09
CA HIS A 54 10.41 3.63 -10.44
C HIS A 54 9.50 2.54 -11.04
N PRO A 55 9.11 2.62 -12.33
CA PRO A 55 8.16 1.68 -12.94
C PRO A 55 8.53 0.20 -12.77
N SER A 56 9.83 -0.12 -12.82
CA SER A 56 10.33 -1.49 -12.61
C SER A 56 10.10 -2.05 -11.20
N ASN A 57 9.78 -1.19 -10.23
CA ASN A 57 9.57 -1.57 -8.83
C ASN A 57 8.08 -1.50 -8.45
N TRP A 58 7.22 -1.06 -9.37
CA TRP A 58 5.81 -0.85 -9.11
C TRP A 58 5.10 -2.15 -8.71
N LEU A 59 5.39 -3.26 -9.40
CA LEU A 59 4.81 -4.56 -9.09
C LEU A 59 5.16 -5.01 -7.66
N ALA A 60 6.44 -4.88 -7.27
CA ALA A 60 6.89 -5.23 -5.93
C ALA A 60 6.28 -4.32 -4.85
N PHE A 61 6.17 -3.01 -5.12
CA PHE A 61 5.54 -2.06 -4.21
C PHE A 61 4.04 -2.38 -4.02
N ARG A 62 3.31 -2.59 -5.11
CA ARG A 62 1.90 -2.95 -5.07
C ARG A 62 1.67 -4.28 -4.37
N ALA A 63 2.50 -5.30 -4.64
CA ALA A 63 2.46 -6.58 -3.97
C ALA A 63 2.69 -6.43 -2.45
N PHE A 64 3.63 -5.58 -2.06
CA PHE A 64 3.90 -5.28 -0.66
C PHE A 64 2.70 -4.61 0.01
N CYS A 65 2.09 -3.59 -0.60
CA CYS A 65 0.86 -2.96 -0.10
C CYS A 65 -0.32 -3.93 -0.02
N ALA A 66 -0.50 -4.77 -1.02
CA ALA A 66 -1.55 -5.79 -1.02
C ALA A 66 -1.43 -6.80 0.13
N ALA A 67 -0.21 -7.03 0.63
CA ALA A 67 0.07 -7.93 1.74
C ALA A 67 0.20 -7.21 3.10
N GLU A 68 -0.14 -5.93 3.19
CA GLU A 68 0.06 -5.12 4.40
C GLU A 68 -0.71 -5.65 5.63
N THR A 69 -1.78 -6.40 5.43
CA THR A 69 -2.54 -6.98 6.55
C THR A 69 -1.99 -8.33 7.01
N GLN A 70 -0.98 -8.87 6.33
CA GLN A 70 -0.45 -10.22 6.53
C GLN A 70 0.84 -10.25 7.36
N TRP A 71 1.10 -9.23 8.18
CA TRP A 71 2.22 -9.25 9.11
C TRP A 71 1.94 -10.19 10.28
N MET A 72 2.89 -11.08 10.53
CA MET A 72 3.03 -11.79 11.80
C MET A 72 3.52 -10.81 12.87
N LEU A 73 2.82 -10.83 14.00
CA LEU A 73 3.15 -10.03 15.16
C LEU A 73 3.95 -10.87 16.17
N ASN A 74 4.89 -10.25 16.87
CA ASN A 74 5.60 -10.87 17.99
C ASN A 74 4.75 -10.83 19.28
N SER A 75 5.26 -11.36 20.38
CA SER A 75 4.59 -11.36 21.70
C SER A 75 4.38 -9.97 22.31
N LYS A 76 4.87 -8.91 21.66
CA LYS A 76 4.68 -7.50 22.02
C LYS A 76 3.83 -6.75 20.99
N ASP A 77 3.09 -7.48 20.16
CA ASP A 77 2.26 -6.97 19.06
C ASP A 77 3.00 -6.13 18.01
N GLN A 78 4.31 -6.30 17.88
CA GLN A 78 5.12 -5.62 16.86
C GLN A 78 5.23 -6.49 15.62
N ARG A 79 5.14 -5.85 14.44
CA ARG A 79 5.33 -6.49 13.14
C ARG A 79 6.73 -7.09 13.06
N TYR A 80 6.83 -8.41 12.99
CA TYR A 80 8.10 -9.12 12.94
C TYR A 80 8.42 -9.66 11.56
N ALA A 81 7.44 -10.17 10.81
CA ALA A 81 7.64 -10.80 9.52
C ALA A 81 6.36 -10.82 8.69
N LEU A 82 6.47 -10.80 7.37
CA LEU A 82 5.33 -11.04 6.47
C LEU A 82 5.05 -12.54 6.38
N ASP A 83 3.79 -12.94 6.51
CA ASP A 83 3.36 -14.30 6.19
C ASP A 83 3.23 -14.44 4.66
N TYR A 84 4.30 -14.94 4.02
CA TYR A 84 4.33 -15.07 2.57
C TYR A 84 3.28 -16.02 2.02
N HIS A 85 2.83 -17.02 2.78
CA HIS A 85 1.81 -17.93 2.30
C HIS A 85 0.46 -17.21 2.18
N ARG A 86 0.13 -16.36 3.15
CA ARG A 86 -1.07 -15.52 3.08
C ARG A 86 -0.92 -14.37 2.10
N ALA A 87 0.27 -13.80 1.98
CA ALA A 87 0.57 -12.77 1.00
C ALA A 87 0.39 -13.29 -0.44
N GLU A 88 0.82 -14.52 -0.71
CA GLU A 88 0.64 -15.17 -2.02
C GLU A 88 -0.84 -15.30 -2.40
N VAL A 89 -1.72 -15.60 -1.44
CA VAL A 89 -3.17 -15.61 -1.65
C VAL A 89 -3.67 -14.21 -2.02
N CYS A 90 -3.23 -13.16 -1.32
CA CYS A 90 -3.58 -11.77 -1.65
C CYS A 90 -3.12 -11.38 -3.06
N TRP A 91 -1.89 -11.77 -3.44
CA TRP A 91 -1.35 -11.50 -4.77
C TRP A 91 -2.16 -12.21 -5.86
N SER A 92 -2.46 -13.50 -5.65
CA SER A 92 -3.27 -14.30 -6.57
C SER A 92 -4.67 -13.70 -6.77
N LYS A 93 -5.32 -13.24 -5.70
CA LYS A 93 -6.64 -12.59 -5.77
C LYS A 93 -6.65 -11.28 -6.55
N LEU A 94 -5.51 -10.58 -6.60
CA LEU A 94 -5.33 -9.34 -7.34
C LEU A 94 -4.69 -9.54 -8.72
N GLY A 95 -4.51 -10.79 -9.16
CA GLY A 95 -3.84 -11.12 -10.43
C GLY A 95 -2.38 -10.72 -10.48
N LEU A 96 -1.73 -10.54 -9.32
CA LEU A 96 -0.31 -10.17 -9.24
C LEU A 96 0.55 -11.44 -9.28
N VAL A 97 1.43 -11.52 -10.29
CA VAL A 97 2.43 -12.58 -10.39
C VAL A 97 3.75 -12.09 -9.81
N VAL A 98 3.97 -12.37 -8.53
CA VAL A 98 5.18 -11.94 -7.81
C VAL A 98 6.18 -13.10 -7.79
N ALA A 99 7.22 -13.01 -8.62
CA ALA A 99 8.24 -14.05 -8.72
C ALA A 99 9.65 -13.47 -8.97
N GLY A 100 10.68 -14.27 -8.70
CA GLY A 100 12.07 -13.94 -8.97
C GLY A 100 12.49 -12.60 -8.36
N LYS A 101 12.97 -11.67 -9.21
CA LYS A 101 13.49 -10.37 -8.77
C LYS A 101 12.43 -9.49 -8.08
N ASP A 102 11.16 -9.63 -8.41
CA ASP A 102 10.11 -8.82 -7.76
C ASP A 102 9.80 -9.35 -6.37
N PHE A 103 9.89 -10.66 -6.17
CA PHE A 103 9.82 -11.24 -4.82
C PHE A 103 11.00 -10.75 -3.96
N GLU A 104 12.24 -10.77 -4.48
CA GLU A 104 13.41 -10.24 -3.76
C GLU A 104 13.23 -8.77 -3.33
N LYS A 105 12.63 -7.94 -4.18
CA LYS A 105 12.31 -6.54 -3.85
C LYS A 105 11.27 -6.43 -2.74
N VAL A 106 10.24 -7.28 -2.73
CA VAL A 106 9.26 -7.34 -1.63
C VAL A 106 9.96 -7.70 -0.32
N GLN A 107 10.86 -8.68 -0.33
CA GLN A 107 11.64 -9.05 0.87
C GLN A 107 12.54 -7.90 1.34
N ALA A 108 13.10 -7.12 0.42
CA ALA A 108 13.89 -5.94 0.75
C ALA A 108 13.04 -4.85 1.42
N LEU A 109 11.84 -4.56 0.88
CA LEU A 109 10.88 -3.62 1.48
C LEU A 109 10.47 -4.04 2.89
N GLU A 110 10.21 -5.33 3.07
CA GLU A 110 9.86 -5.89 4.37
C GLU A 110 10.96 -5.68 5.41
N LYS A 111 12.24 -5.94 5.06
CA LYS A 111 13.38 -5.74 5.97
C LYS A 111 13.47 -4.29 6.44
N VAL A 112 13.34 -3.34 5.51
CA VAL A 112 13.36 -1.90 5.84
C VAL A 112 12.22 -1.54 6.79
N CYS A 113 11.02 -2.09 6.60
CA CYS A 113 9.89 -1.85 7.48
C CYS A 113 10.05 -2.49 8.87
N ARG A 114 10.75 -3.64 8.99
CA ARG A 114 11.09 -4.25 10.28
C ARG A 114 12.09 -3.40 11.07
N GLU A 115 13.10 -2.83 10.39
CA GLU A 115 14.17 -2.04 11.02
C GLU A 115 13.71 -0.64 11.45
N ALA A 116 12.57 -0.17 10.96
CA ALA A 116 11.99 1.13 11.29
C ALA A 116 11.12 1.13 12.57
N VAL A 117 10.89 -0.04 13.19
CA VAL A 117 10.07 -0.23 14.41
C VAL A 117 10.99 -0.42 15.63
#